data_AF-A0A8S1D240-F1
#
_entry.id   AF-A0A8S1D240-F1
#
_cell.length_a   1.000
_cell.length_b   1.000
_cell.length_c   1.000
_cell.angle_alpha   90.00
_cell.angle_beta   90.00
_cell.angle_gamma   90.00
#
_symmetry.space_group_name_H-M   'P 1'
#
loop_
_entity.id
_entity.type
_entity.pdbx_description
1 polymer ?
#
loop_
_entity_poly.entity_id
_entity_poly.type
_entity_poly.pdbx_seq_one_letter_code
_entity_poly.pdbx_strand_id
1 'polypeptide(L)'
;MCELGSKPAMALCTHTPVPSTYPSASSVPPAGPFESFVDTSFARIMSRVGALPEGKSNPAFATSPSSAELGSAVINVHLVSVSSKVPLDAGNQQLVQSELGPNSNYDPYQHRAVRHPTNNTETMLHLLKGSLGTGILAMPNAFKNAGWIIGLFGTLFIGIICTYCIHMLVTCAYVLSGRKKVASLNYPQTFEEALRQGPGILPKLAPYAGHFVNLFLFIYQTGTCCVYVVFVASNIQSVVNYHTQVNTDVQIFMLYILLPLILLNYVRNLKYLAPFSTLANIITITGFTITLYYILRDGLPEAADRHMFGTLEGIPLFFGTVLFALEAIGVIMPLENNMKTPVSFGGATGVLNRSMVIIIIIYMGLGFLGFLQYGDQSAGSITLNLPDTEILAQSVQLMLALAIFITYALQCYVSIEIVWNIYLSPHVKSKGYRITFEFLVRTLLVLLTFLLAAAVPNLELFISLFGAFCLSILGIVLPTVIQMATFEQDRSGLRLAKNTFLIVFGLVGLVTGTYISIKDIIHEFFTHHPH
;
A
#
# COMPACT_ATOMS: atom_id res chain seq x y z
N MET A 1 -40.77 21.80 47.89
CA MET A 1 -40.80 22.67 49.08
C MET A 1 -39.39 23.20 49.29
N CYS A 2 -39.24 24.52 49.24
CA CYS A 2 -38.00 25.27 49.40
C CYS A 2 -37.56 25.36 50.86
N GLU A 3 -36.24 25.47 51.08
CA GLU A 3 -35.56 26.38 52.03
C GLU A 3 -34.03 26.25 51.74
N LEU A 4 -33.35 27.23 51.11
CA LEU A 4 -32.65 28.40 51.73
C LEU A 4 -31.76 27.96 52.91
N GLY A 5 -30.44 28.16 52.98
CA GLY A 5 -29.46 28.93 52.21
C GLY A 5 -28.43 29.52 53.20
N SER A 6 -27.11 29.39 52.96
CA SER A 6 -26.07 30.36 53.38
C SER A 6 -24.64 29.90 53.04
N LYS A 7 -24.02 30.57 52.05
CA LYS A 7 -22.58 30.89 51.97
C LYS A 7 -22.45 32.37 52.41
N PRO A 8 -21.33 32.88 52.96
CA PRO A 8 -20.08 33.07 52.18
C PRO A 8 -18.75 33.10 52.98
N ALA A 9 -17.60 32.97 52.27
CA ALA A 9 -16.40 33.81 52.49
C ALA A 9 -15.28 33.46 51.48
N MET A 10 -14.80 34.49 50.78
CA MET A 10 -13.57 34.55 49.99
C MET A 10 -12.36 34.75 50.92
N ALA A 11 -11.20 34.18 50.55
CA ALA A 11 -9.91 34.66 51.04
C ALA A 11 -8.90 34.70 49.88
N LEU A 12 -8.46 35.94 49.57
CA LEU A 12 -7.31 36.29 48.76
C LEU A 12 -6.00 35.85 49.45
N CYS A 13 -5.00 35.43 48.69
CA CYS A 13 -3.60 35.57 49.07
C CYS A 13 -2.79 36.12 47.89
N THR A 14 -2.29 37.34 48.07
CA THR A 14 -1.40 38.09 47.17
C THR A 14 0.07 37.92 47.55
N HIS A 15 0.92 37.98 46.51
CA HIS A 15 2.38 37.97 46.41
C HIS A 15 3.22 38.73 47.47
N THR A 16 4.48 38.28 47.68
CA THR A 16 5.78 38.97 47.39
C THR A 16 6.95 38.36 48.25
N PRO A 17 8.26 38.68 48.08
CA PRO A 17 9.21 38.02 47.15
C PRO A 17 10.59 37.61 47.79
N VAL A 18 11.57 37.19 46.94
CA VAL A 18 13.06 37.23 47.10
C VAL A 18 13.75 35.96 47.68
N PRO A 19 15.00 35.55 47.32
CA PRO A 19 16.01 36.13 46.40
C PRO A 19 16.56 35.21 45.27
N SER A 20 17.14 35.89 44.28
CA SER A 20 18.10 35.41 43.30
C SER A 20 19.54 35.31 43.86
N THR A 21 20.21 34.18 43.67
CA THR A 21 21.69 34.09 43.64
C THR A 21 22.14 32.99 42.67
N TYR A 22 22.90 33.39 41.64
CA TYR A 22 23.70 32.52 40.77
C TYR A 22 24.83 31.84 41.55
N PRO A 23 25.32 30.68 41.06
CA PRO A 23 26.75 30.57 40.85
C PRO A 23 27.13 30.04 39.46
N SER A 24 28.25 30.56 38.97
CA SER A 24 28.95 30.25 37.74
C SER A 24 29.66 28.87 37.76
N ALA A 25 29.65 28.23 36.59
CA ALA A 25 30.68 27.39 35.97
C ALA A 25 31.55 26.45 36.85
N SER A 26 31.38 25.13 36.65
CA SER A 26 32.42 24.20 36.16
C SER A 26 32.12 22.73 36.52
N SER A 27 32.63 21.82 35.67
CA SER A 27 32.73 20.35 35.80
C SER A 27 31.50 19.49 35.44
N VAL A 28 31.42 19.16 34.14
CA VAL A 28 30.71 17.98 33.61
C VAL A 28 31.69 16.78 33.67
N PRO A 29 31.30 15.59 34.18
CA PRO A 29 32.14 14.40 34.12
C PRO A 29 32.09 13.74 32.71
N PRO A 30 33.17 13.08 32.26
CA PRO A 30 33.30 12.64 30.88
C PRO A 30 32.46 11.40 30.57
N ALA A 31 31.84 11.41 29.39
CA ALA A 31 31.20 10.25 28.78
C ALA A 31 32.24 9.16 28.45
N GLY A 32 31.94 7.93 28.86
CA GLY A 32 32.69 6.72 28.54
C GLY A 32 32.45 6.22 27.11
N PRO A 33 33.21 5.20 26.65
CA PRO A 33 33.61 5.08 25.26
C PRO A 33 32.64 4.20 24.47
N PHE A 34 31.83 4.80 23.60
CA PHE A 34 31.12 4.07 22.55
C PHE A 34 31.28 4.70 21.15
N GLU A 35 31.84 5.91 21.05
CA GLU A 35 32.07 6.61 19.78
C GLU A 35 33.49 6.42 19.21
N SER A 36 34.46 5.89 19.96
CA SER A 36 35.85 5.74 19.49
C SER A 36 36.15 4.43 18.72
N PHE A 37 35.17 3.54 18.54
CA PHE A 37 35.38 2.25 17.86
C PHE A 37 34.91 2.25 16.40
N VAL A 38 34.05 3.18 16.00
CA VAL A 38 33.50 3.26 14.63
C VAL A 38 34.41 4.06 13.69
N ASP A 39 35.05 5.13 14.16
CA ASP A 39 35.89 5.98 13.29
C ASP A 39 37.29 5.41 13.01
N THR A 40 37.88 4.69 13.97
CA THR A 40 39.26 4.20 13.85
C THR A 40 39.39 2.97 12.93
N SER A 41 38.29 2.28 12.65
CA SER A 41 38.24 1.09 11.77
C SER A 41 37.95 1.47 10.31
N PHE A 42 37.16 2.51 10.07
CA PHE A 42 36.79 2.95 8.71
C PHE A 42 37.92 3.74 8.03
N ALA A 43 38.65 4.57 8.78
CA ALA A 43 39.80 5.32 8.27
C ALA A 43 41.03 4.43 7.95
N ARG A 44 41.23 3.32 8.69
CA ARG A 44 42.30 2.34 8.39
C ARG A 44 42.03 1.46 7.18
N ILE A 45 40.77 1.32 6.76
CA ILE A 45 40.39 0.56 5.57
C ILE A 45 40.52 1.44 4.31
N MET A 46 40.20 2.73 4.41
CA MET A 46 40.35 3.67 3.28
C MET A 46 41.82 4.07 3.00
N SER A 47 42.73 4.00 3.98
CA SER A 47 44.16 4.27 3.74
C SER A 47 44.94 3.12 3.11
N ARG A 48 44.34 1.92 2.97
CA ARG A 48 44.94 0.77 2.26
C ARG A 48 44.44 0.59 0.82
N VAL A 49 43.56 1.46 0.32
CA VAL A 49 43.05 1.44 -1.06
C VAL A 49 43.77 2.46 -1.96
N GLY A 50 44.64 3.31 -1.40
CA GLY A 50 45.43 4.30 -2.14
C GLY A 50 46.94 4.03 -2.08
N ALA A 51 47.44 2.99 -2.73
CA ALA A 51 48.87 2.82 -2.99
C ALA A 51 49.08 1.97 -4.26
N LEU A 52 49.24 2.64 -5.40
CA LEU A 52 49.87 2.07 -6.59
C LEU A 52 51.39 2.28 -6.47
N PRO A 53 52.23 1.27 -6.72
CA PRO A 53 53.63 1.50 -7.05
C PRO A 53 53.83 1.58 -8.57
N GLU A 54 54.60 2.58 -8.99
CA GLU A 54 55.08 2.80 -10.35
C GLU A 54 56.10 1.75 -10.82
N GLY A 55 56.06 1.46 -12.13
CA GLY A 55 57.24 1.41 -12.99
C GLY A 55 57.90 0.05 -13.29
N LYS A 56 57.73 -0.44 -14.54
CA LYS A 56 58.83 -0.65 -15.52
C LYS A 56 58.35 -1.13 -16.91
N SER A 57 58.72 -0.32 -17.92
CA SER A 57 59.18 -0.62 -19.31
C SER A 57 58.29 -1.37 -20.34
N ASN A 58 57.59 -0.60 -21.19
CA ASN A 58 57.66 -0.44 -22.69
C ASN A 58 58.06 -1.60 -23.65
N PRO A 59 57.83 -1.49 -24.99
CA PRO A 59 56.91 -0.62 -25.79
C PRO A 59 56.25 -1.32 -27.03
N ALA A 60 55.35 -0.59 -27.73
CA ALA A 60 54.97 -0.65 -29.17
C ALA A 60 53.43 -0.51 -29.31
N PHE A 61 52.82 0.36 -30.12
CA PHE A 61 53.28 1.23 -31.19
C PHE A 61 52.29 2.42 -31.30
N ALA A 62 52.80 3.56 -31.73
CA ALA A 62 52.14 4.85 -31.83
C ALA A 62 51.06 4.90 -32.94
N THR A 63 50.06 5.77 -32.78
CA THR A 63 49.83 6.95 -33.64
C THR A 63 48.66 7.78 -33.11
N SER A 64 48.88 9.09 -32.94
CA SER A 64 47.89 10.15 -32.85
C SER A 64 47.96 10.96 -34.17
N PRO A 65 47.00 11.86 -34.52
CA PRO A 65 46.67 13.04 -33.70
C PRO A 65 45.17 13.43 -33.62
N SER A 66 44.92 14.37 -32.69
CA SER A 66 43.87 15.42 -32.55
C SER A 66 42.79 15.54 -33.64
N SER A 67 41.54 15.96 -33.42
CA SER A 67 40.96 16.90 -32.42
C SER A 67 39.44 16.97 -32.64
N ALA A 68 38.71 17.32 -31.57
CA ALA A 68 37.39 17.98 -31.57
C ALA A 68 36.21 17.28 -32.27
N GLU A 69 35.26 16.77 -31.47
CA GLU A 69 33.86 17.23 -31.58
C GLU A 69 33.05 16.79 -30.35
N LEU A 70 32.33 17.77 -29.80
CA LEU A 70 31.43 17.69 -28.67
C LEU A 70 30.02 17.39 -29.24
N GLY A 71 29.42 16.24 -28.91
CA GLY A 71 28.09 15.91 -29.44
C GLY A 71 27.42 14.71 -28.77
N SER A 72 26.53 15.00 -27.81
CA SER A 72 25.35 14.20 -27.41
C SER A 72 25.46 12.67 -27.42
N ALA A 73 25.87 12.07 -26.30
CA ALA A 73 25.67 10.64 -26.06
C ALA A 73 24.30 10.40 -25.40
N VAL A 74 23.33 10.04 -26.24
CA VAL A 74 22.03 9.48 -25.86
C VAL A 74 22.25 8.15 -25.13
N ILE A 75 21.91 8.09 -23.84
CA ILE A 75 22.00 6.86 -23.05
C ILE A 75 20.70 6.07 -23.28
N ASN A 76 20.78 5.03 -24.12
CA ASN A 76 19.77 3.99 -24.21
C ASN A 76 19.87 3.07 -22.98
N VAL A 77 18.84 3.08 -22.13
CA VAL A 77 18.69 2.12 -21.03
C VAL A 77 17.58 1.13 -21.37
N HIS A 78 17.95 -0.14 -21.48
CA HIS A 78 17.06 -1.28 -21.68
C HIS A 78 16.18 -1.50 -20.44
N LEU A 79 14.85 -1.49 -20.64
CA LEU A 79 13.82 -1.87 -19.67
C LEU A 79 13.74 -3.40 -19.52
N VAL A 80 13.76 -3.89 -18.28
CA VAL A 80 13.41 -5.28 -17.95
C VAL A 80 12.42 -5.27 -16.78
N SER A 81 11.19 -5.72 -17.05
CA SER A 81 10.22 -6.08 -16.01
C SER A 81 10.50 -7.47 -15.47
N VAL A 82 10.24 -7.72 -14.19
CA VAL A 82 10.13 -9.08 -13.66
C VAL A 82 8.68 -9.30 -13.23
N SER A 83 8.01 -10.20 -13.93
CA SER A 83 7.04 -11.13 -13.32
C SER A 83 7.85 -12.36 -12.91
N SER A 84 7.43 -13.04 -11.83
CA SER A 84 7.84 -14.39 -11.41
C SER A 84 8.79 -15.08 -12.40
N LYS A 85 10.08 -15.25 -12.03
CA LYS A 85 11.14 -15.99 -12.76
C LYS A 85 10.62 -16.91 -13.85
N VAL A 86 10.43 -16.35 -15.04
CA VAL A 86 10.44 -17.05 -16.32
C VAL A 86 11.63 -16.43 -17.06
N PRO A 87 12.66 -17.20 -17.43
CA PRO A 87 13.57 -16.75 -18.47
C PRO A 87 12.72 -16.65 -19.73
N LEU A 88 12.31 -15.44 -20.09
CA LEU A 88 11.85 -15.17 -21.44
C LEU A 88 13.10 -15.30 -22.31
N ASP A 89 13.24 -16.43 -23.01
CA ASP A 89 14.29 -16.59 -24.02
C ASP A 89 14.17 -15.42 -25.00
N ALA A 90 15.20 -14.57 -25.04
CA ALA A 90 15.29 -13.46 -25.99
C ALA A 90 15.15 -13.94 -27.45
N GLY A 91 15.43 -15.24 -27.71
CA GLY A 91 15.20 -15.90 -28.99
C GLY A 91 13.72 -16.02 -29.37
N ASN A 92 12.79 -16.20 -28.42
CA ASN A 92 11.37 -16.33 -28.73
C ASN A 92 10.72 -14.97 -29.10
N GLN A 93 11.26 -13.85 -28.64
CA GLN A 93 10.77 -12.52 -29.04
C GLN A 93 11.13 -12.21 -30.50
N GLN A 94 12.32 -12.60 -30.96
CA GLN A 94 12.72 -12.44 -32.35
C GLN A 94 11.97 -13.41 -33.28
N LEU A 95 11.70 -14.65 -32.84
CA LEU A 95 10.96 -15.64 -33.63
C LEU A 95 9.50 -15.24 -33.87
N VAL A 96 8.81 -14.69 -32.86
CA VAL A 96 7.45 -14.16 -33.04
C VAL A 96 7.44 -12.96 -34.00
N GLN A 97 8.49 -12.14 -33.97
CA GLN A 97 8.61 -10.97 -34.85
C GLN A 97 8.89 -11.34 -36.31
N SER A 98 9.50 -12.51 -36.57
CA SER A 98 9.78 -13.01 -37.92
C SER A 98 8.60 -13.72 -38.62
N GLU A 99 7.58 -14.17 -37.88
CA GLU A 99 6.44 -14.89 -38.47
C GLU A 99 5.21 -14.02 -38.78
N LEU A 100 5.19 -12.78 -38.28
CA LEU A 100 4.04 -11.88 -38.42
C LEU A 100 4.20 -10.94 -39.62
N GLY A 101 3.63 -11.33 -40.76
CA GLY A 101 3.49 -10.46 -41.93
C GLY A 101 2.80 -9.12 -41.61
N PRO A 102 2.98 -8.08 -42.45
CA PRO A 102 2.53 -6.71 -42.18
C PRO A 102 1.02 -6.53 -41.99
N ASN A 103 0.19 -7.54 -42.30
CA ASN A 103 -1.28 -7.54 -42.14
C ASN A 103 -1.82 -8.52 -41.08
N SER A 104 -0.97 -9.06 -40.20
CA SER A 104 -1.45 -9.92 -39.11
C SER A 104 -2.12 -9.11 -37.98
N ASN A 105 -3.38 -9.44 -37.68
CA ASN A 105 -4.12 -8.93 -36.53
C ASN A 105 -3.57 -9.60 -35.25
N TYR A 106 -2.54 -9.01 -34.64
CA TYR A 106 -1.90 -9.55 -33.44
C TYR A 106 -2.89 -9.58 -32.27
N ASP A 107 -3.20 -10.78 -31.78
CA ASP A 107 -4.02 -10.99 -30.58
C ASP A 107 -3.09 -11.27 -29.38
N PRO A 108 -2.94 -10.33 -28.43
CA PRO A 108 -2.11 -10.53 -27.24
C PRO A 108 -2.45 -11.79 -26.46
N TYR A 109 -3.73 -12.19 -26.41
CA TYR A 109 -4.17 -13.33 -25.61
C TYR A 109 -3.69 -14.66 -26.18
N GLN A 110 -3.55 -14.78 -27.50
CA GLN A 110 -3.04 -16.00 -28.15
C GLN A 110 -1.53 -16.19 -27.95
N HIS A 111 -0.81 -15.10 -27.67
CA HIS A 111 0.64 -15.11 -27.53
C HIS A 111 1.12 -15.14 -26.07
N ARG A 112 0.21 -15.37 -25.10
CA ARG A 112 0.56 -15.55 -23.67
C ARG A 112 1.00 -16.99 -23.39
N ALA A 113 2.28 -17.18 -23.08
CA ALA A 113 2.80 -18.45 -22.58
C ALA A 113 2.89 -18.44 -21.03
N VAL A 114 1.87 -18.97 -20.36
CA VAL A 114 1.81 -19.03 -18.88
C VAL A 114 2.11 -20.46 -18.41
N ARG A 115 3.18 -20.64 -17.64
CA ARG A 115 3.66 -21.96 -17.17
C ARG A 115 2.69 -22.64 -16.19
N HIS A 116 2.01 -21.85 -15.36
CA HIS A 116 1.03 -22.30 -14.37
C HIS A 116 -0.17 -21.35 -14.36
N PRO A 117 -1.07 -21.47 -15.36
CA PRO A 117 -2.19 -20.54 -15.48
C PRO A 117 -3.22 -20.80 -14.38
N THR A 118 -3.78 -19.71 -13.83
CA THR A 118 -4.89 -19.78 -12.88
C THR A 118 -6.21 -19.95 -13.62
N ASN A 119 -7.11 -20.75 -13.06
CA ASN A 119 -8.48 -20.87 -13.59
C ASN A 119 -9.36 -19.71 -13.08
N ASN A 120 -10.54 -19.50 -13.69
CA ASN A 120 -11.43 -18.38 -13.36
C ASN A 120 -11.83 -18.32 -11.88
N THR A 121 -12.03 -19.47 -11.22
CA THR A 121 -12.41 -19.53 -9.81
C THR A 121 -11.23 -19.20 -8.92
N GLU A 122 -10.03 -19.71 -9.23
CA GLU A 122 -8.79 -19.36 -8.54
C GLU A 122 -8.52 -17.86 -8.65
N THR A 123 -8.62 -17.28 -9.87
CA THR A 123 -8.46 -15.83 -10.07
C THR A 123 -9.48 -15.04 -9.24
N MET A 124 -10.75 -15.47 -9.22
CA MET A 124 -11.80 -14.84 -8.41
C MET A 124 -11.48 -14.89 -6.91
N LEU A 125 -11.02 -16.03 -6.40
CA LEU A 125 -10.58 -16.18 -5.01
C LEU A 125 -9.34 -15.34 -4.70
N HIS A 126 -8.42 -15.19 -5.66
CA HIS A 126 -7.26 -14.31 -5.52
C HIS A 126 -7.65 -12.83 -5.52
N LEU A 127 -8.64 -12.41 -6.31
CA LEU A 127 -9.18 -11.04 -6.27
C LEU A 127 -9.89 -10.76 -4.95
N LEU A 128 -10.73 -11.71 -4.48
CA LEU A 128 -11.36 -11.63 -3.17
C LEU A 128 -10.32 -11.48 -2.07
N LYS A 129 -9.31 -12.36 -2.07
CA LYS A 129 -8.19 -12.29 -1.13
C LYS A 129 -7.41 -10.98 -1.21
N GLY A 130 -7.13 -10.51 -2.42
CA GLY A 130 -6.38 -9.27 -2.64
C GLY A 130 -7.09 -8.03 -2.10
N SER A 131 -8.41 -8.11 -1.95
CA SER A 131 -9.24 -7.03 -1.42
C SER A 131 -9.55 -7.24 0.07
N LEU A 132 -9.85 -8.47 0.51
CA LEU A 132 -10.18 -8.87 1.89
C LEU A 132 -8.96 -8.82 2.85
N GLY A 133 -8.37 -7.63 3.02
CA GLY A 133 -7.33 -7.32 4.01
C GLY A 133 -7.89 -6.62 5.25
N THR A 134 -7.12 -5.72 5.86
CA THR A 134 -7.57 -4.92 7.02
C THR A 134 -8.64 -3.88 6.66
N GLY A 135 -8.77 -3.49 5.39
CA GLY A 135 -9.72 -2.46 4.96
C GLY A 135 -11.18 -2.80 5.29
N ILE A 136 -11.58 -4.07 5.13
CA ILE A 136 -12.93 -4.52 5.51
C ILE A 136 -13.21 -4.31 7.00
N LEU A 137 -12.20 -4.56 7.86
CA LEU A 137 -12.34 -4.45 9.31
C LEU A 137 -12.50 -3.00 9.78
N ALA A 138 -12.05 -2.03 8.97
CA ALA A 138 -12.22 -0.60 9.22
C ALA A 138 -13.54 -0.01 8.67
N MET A 139 -14.34 -0.80 7.92
CA MET A 139 -15.58 -0.30 7.30
C MET A 139 -16.62 0.25 8.30
N PRO A 140 -16.82 -0.33 9.50
CA PRO A 140 -17.73 0.24 10.50
C PRO A 140 -17.32 1.66 10.92
N ASN A 141 -16.01 1.88 11.08
CA ASN A 141 -15.49 3.20 11.38
C ASN A 141 -15.64 4.17 10.20
N ALA A 142 -15.47 3.69 8.96
CA ALA A 142 -15.78 4.50 7.78
C ALA A 142 -17.26 4.97 7.79
N PHE A 143 -18.18 4.07 8.14
CA PHE A 143 -19.61 4.39 8.26
C PHE A 143 -19.89 5.34 9.43
N LYS A 144 -19.16 5.24 10.53
CA LYS A 144 -19.18 6.26 11.60
C LYS A 144 -18.82 7.65 11.08
N ASN A 145 -17.80 7.76 10.22
CA ASN A 145 -17.40 9.05 9.67
C ASN A 145 -18.41 9.64 8.66
N ALA A 146 -19.07 8.80 7.85
CA ALA A 146 -19.98 9.24 6.79
C ALA A 146 -21.48 9.19 7.15
N GLY A 147 -21.86 8.49 8.22
CA GLY A 147 -23.24 8.09 8.47
C GLY A 147 -23.68 6.92 7.59
N TRP A 148 -24.73 6.21 7.99
CA TRP A 148 -25.07 4.93 7.34
C TRP A 148 -25.65 5.08 5.92
N ILE A 149 -26.32 6.20 5.59
CA ILE A 149 -26.86 6.44 4.24
C ILE A 149 -25.71 6.67 3.26
N ILE A 150 -24.83 7.63 3.57
CA ILE A 150 -23.65 7.90 2.75
C ILE A 150 -22.73 6.68 2.76
N GLY A 151 -22.62 5.96 3.88
CA GLY A 151 -21.90 4.70 3.98
C GLY A 151 -22.36 3.68 2.94
N LEU A 152 -23.66 3.37 2.88
CA LEU A 152 -24.21 2.39 1.93
C LEU A 152 -24.09 2.87 0.47
N PHE A 153 -24.66 4.03 0.14
CA PHE A 153 -24.70 4.50 -1.24
C PHE A 153 -23.33 4.95 -1.74
N GLY A 154 -22.51 5.55 -0.86
CA GLY A 154 -21.15 5.94 -1.16
C GLY A 154 -20.23 4.75 -1.38
N THR A 155 -20.33 3.69 -0.57
CA THR A 155 -19.54 2.45 -0.79
C THR A 155 -19.91 1.81 -2.11
N LEU A 156 -21.21 1.71 -2.42
CA LEU A 156 -21.69 1.21 -3.71
C LEU A 156 -21.17 2.06 -4.88
N PHE A 157 -21.28 3.38 -4.76
CA PHE A 157 -20.85 4.33 -5.79
C PHE A 157 -19.34 4.26 -6.06
N ILE A 158 -18.52 4.29 -5.00
CA ILE A 158 -17.07 4.16 -5.10
C ILE A 158 -16.70 2.79 -5.68
N GLY A 159 -17.36 1.71 -5.25
CA GLY A 159 -17.13 0.37 -5.79
C GLY A 159 -17.44 0.24 -7.28
N ILE A 160 -18.50 0.91 -7.77
CA ILE A 160 -18.80 0.99 -9.21
C ILE A 160 -17.69 1.75 -9.96
N ILE A 161 -17.22 2.88 -9.41
CA ILE A 161 -16.12 3.66 -9.99
C ILE A 161 -14.83 2.83 -10.07
N CYS A 162 -14.42 2.22 -8.96
CA CYS A 162 -13.23 1.35 -8.90
C CYS A 162 -13.33 0.22 -9.93
N THR A 163 -14.44 -0.51 -9.96
CA THR A 163 -14.67 -1.59 -10.93
C THR A 163 -14.55 -1.07 -12.36
N TYR A 164 -15.14 0.08 -12.65
CA TYR A 164 -15.09 0.71 -13.97
C TYR A 164 -13.65 1.11 -14.35
N CYS A 165 -12.89 1.74 -13.45
CA CYS A 165 -11.50 2.12 -13.68
C CYS A 165 -10.59 0.90 -13.90
N ILE A 166 -10.84 -0.21 -13.21
CA ILE A 166 -10.11 -1.46 -13.44
C ILE A 166 -10.38 -2.01 -14.86
N HIS A 167 -11.65 -2.01 -15.31
CA HIS A 167 -11.98 -2.37 -16.69
C HIS A 167 -11.28 -1.48 -17.71
N MET A 168 -11.22 -0.17 -17.45
CA MET A 168 -10.49 0.77 -18.31
C MET A 168 -9.02 0.38 -18.40
N LEU A 169 -8.38 0.12 -17.26
CA LEU A 169 -6.97 -0.24 -17.21
C LEU A 169 -6.69 -1.53 -17.99
N VAL A 170 -7.45 -2.60 -17.75
CA VAL A 170 -7.27 -3.89 -18.44
C VAL A 170 -7.54 -3.78 -19.94
N THR A 171 -8.59 -3.05 -20.33
CA THR A 171 -8.91 -2.82 -21.76
C THR A 171 -7.78 -2.07 -22.46
N CYS A 172 -7.25 -1.02 -21.83
CA CYS A 172 -6.14 -0.26 -22.41
C CYS A 172 -4.86 -1.11 -22.47
N ALA A 173 -4.58 -1.89 -21.44
CA ALA A 173 -3.45 -2.81 -21.44
C ALA A 173 -3.55 -3.83 -22.58
N TYR A 174 -4.73 -4.40 -22.84
CA TYR A 174 -4.96 -5.28 -23.98
C TYR A 174 -4.69 -4.57 -25.32
N VAL A 175 -5.30 -3.40 -25.55
CA VAL A 175 -5.14 -2.65 -26.80
C VAL A 175 -3.68 -2.24 -27.04
N LEU A 176 -3.00 -1.73 -26.01
CA LEU A 176 -1.60 -1.31 -26.11
C LEU A 176 -0.65 -2.50 -26.27
N SER A 177 -0.94 -3.64 -25.64
CA SER A 177 -0.22 -4.90 -25.88
C SER A 177 -0.31 -5.31 -27.36
N GLY A 178 -1.50 -5.16 -27.96
CA GLY A 178 -1.74 -5.41 -29.37
C GLY A 178 -0.92 -4.51 -30.29
N ARG A 179 -0.95 -3.20 -30.03
CA ARG A 179 -0.19 -2.21 -30.80
C ARG A 179 1.34 -2.42 -30.69
N LYS A 180 1.82 -2.79 -29.51
CA LYS A 180 3.25 -3.05 -29.25
C LYS A 180 3.70 -4.46 -29.70
N LYS A 181 2.77 -5.35 -30.06
CA LYS A 181 3.01 -6.76 -30.38
C LYS A 181 3.69 -7.54 -29.25
N VAL A 182 3.20 -7.35 -28.03
CA VAL A 182 3.64 -8.11 -26.83
C VAL A 182 2.47 -8.84 -26.19
N ALA A 183 2.74 -9.96 -25.53
CA ALA A 183 1.70 -10.83 -24.96
C ALA A 183 0.90 -10.17 -23.83
N SER A 184 1.56 -9.32 -23.03
CA SER A 184 0.95 -8.57 -21.95
C SER A 184 1.82 -7.38 -21.53
N LEU A 185 1.17 -6.41 -20.91
CA LEU A 185 1.80 -5.29 -20.21
C LEU A 185 1.42 -5.38 -18.72
N ASN A 186 2.33 -5.00 -17.84
CA ASN A 186 1.98 -4.73 -16.44
C ASN A 186 1.51 -3.27 -16.28
N TYR A 187 1.12 -2.86 -15.06
CA TYR A 187 0.57 -1.52 -14.87
C TYR A 187 1.57 -0.39 -15.22
N PRO A 188 2.81 -0.37 -14.70
CA PRO A 188 3.82 0.63 -15.11
C PRO A 188 4.04 0.70 -16.63
N GLN A 189 4.17 -0.45 -17.29
CA GLN A 189 4.37 -0.53 -18.74
C GLN A 189 3.14 -0.04 -19.53
N THR A 190 1.94 -0.29 -19.01
CA THR A 190 0.69 0.19 -19.63
C THR A 190 0.65 1.71 -19.61
N PHE A 191 1.02 2.35 -18.50
CA PHE A 191 1.05 3.81 -18.43
C PHE A 191 2.13 4.42 -19.33
N GLU A 192 3.34 3.86 -19.30
CA GLU A 192 4.43 4.27 -20.20
C GLU A 192 4.02 4.17 -21.67
N GLU A 193 3.44 3.05 -22.08
CA GLU A 193 3.08 2.83 -23.47
C GLU A 193 1.90 3.72 -23.90
N ALA A 194 0.93 3.95 -23.00
CA ALA A 194 -0.17 4.87 -23.24
C ALA A 194 0.35 6.29 -23.50
N LEU A 195 1.29 6.79 -22.69
CA LEU A 195 1.86 8.12 -22.90
C LEU A 195 2.73 8.19 -24.16
N ARG A 196 3.50 7.12 -24.46
CA ARG A 196 4.36 7.05 -25.66
C ARG A 196 3.55 7.20 -26.95
N GLN A 197 2.35 6.64 -26.98
CA GLN A 197 1.43 6.70 -28.12
C GLN A 197 0.42 7.87 -28.01
N GLY A 198 0.44 8.62 -26.92
CA GLY A 198 -0.49 9.71 -26.67
C GLY A 198 -0.13 11.01 -27.40
N PRO A 199 -1.04 12.00 -27.45
CA PRO A 199 -0.81 13.26 -28.15
C PRO A 199 0.13 14.23 -27.44
N GLY A 200 0.64 15.20 -28.22
CA GLY A 200 1.22 16.43 -27.72
C GLY A 200 2.48 16.20 -26.88
N ILE A 201 2.43 16.57 -25.61
CA ILE A 201 3.57 16.50 -24.69
C ILE A 201 3.70 15.11 -24.03
N LEU A 202 2.65 14.27 -24.09
CA LEU A 202 2.63 12.98 -23.40
C LEU A 202 3.79 12.04 -23.80
N PRO A 203 4.21 11.92 -25.07
CA PRO A 203 5.34 11.06 -25.43
C PRO A 203 6.67 11.47 -24.78
N LYS A 204 6.84 12.75 -24.47
CA LYS A 204 8.04 13.25 -23.76
C LYS A 204 8.05 12.84 -22.29
N LEU A 205 6.88 12.61 -21.70
CA LEU A 205 6.71 12.15 -20.31
C LEU A 205 6.76 10.62 -20.18
N ALA A 206 6.57 9.89 -21.28
CA ALA A 206 6.54 8.43 -21.29
C ALA A 206 7.71 7.75 -20.55
N PRO A 207 8.98 8.17 -20.71
CA PRO A 207 10.11 7.55 -20.00
C PRO A 207 10.00 7.61 -18.46
N TYR A 208 9.26 8.59 -17.92
CA TYR A 208 9.08 8.78 -16.48
C TYR A 208 7.81 8.09 -15.94
N ALA A 209 6.87 7.76 -16.82
CA ALA A 209 5.56 7.23 -16.46
C ALA A 209 5.63 5.92 -15.67
N GLY A 210 6.44 4.95 -16.13
CA GLY A 210 6.61 3.68 -15.43
C GLY A 210 7.21 3.86 -14.03
N HIS A 211 8.18 4.78 -13.89
CA HIS A 211 8.77 5.12 -12.60
C HIS A 211 7.76 5.78 -11.65
N PHE A 212 6.89 6.64 -12.17
CA PHE A 212 5.81 7.27 -11.41
C PHE A 212 4.83 6.22 -10.84
N VAL A 213 4.36 5.26 -11.66
CA VAL A 213 3.48 4.18 -11.16
C VAL A 213 4.20 3.35 -10.08
N ASN A 214 5.45 2.97 -10.33
CA ASN A 214 6.23 2.19 -9.36
C ASN A 214 6.43 2.93 -8.03
N LEU A 215 6.64 4.25 -8.06
CA LEU A 215 6.76 5.07 -6.85
C LEU A 215 5.47 5.03 -6.03
N PHE A 216 4.31 5.26 -6.66
CA PHE A 216 3.03 5.23 -5.96
C PHE A 216 2.65 3.83 -5.48
N LEU A 217 2.95 2.77 -6.26
CA LEU A 217 2.78 1.39 -5.82
C LEU A 217 3.65 1.09 -4.59
N PHE A 218 4.90 1.56 -4.58
CA PHE A 218 5.81 1.39 -3.45
C PHE A 218 5.30 2.11 -2.19
N ILE A 219 4.84 3.36 -2.32
CA ILE A 219 4.27 4.13 -1.21
C ILE A 219 3.02 3.43 -0.66
N TYR A 220 2.08 3.05 -1.53
CA TYR A 220 0.86 2.34 -1.15
C TYR A 220 1.15 1.03 -0.41
N GLN A 221 2.09 0.25 -0.94
CA GLN A 221 2.44 -1.05 -0.39
C GLN A 221 3.10 -0.94 0.99
N THR A 222 4.05 0.00 1.11
CA THR A 222 4.71 0.31 2.38
C THR A 222 3.70 0.83 3.40
N GLY A 223 2.75 1.66 2.96
CA GLY A 223 1.66 2.15 3.79
C GLY A 223 0.73 1.04 4.30
N THR A 224 0.35 0.10 3.42
CA THR A 224 -0.42 -1.09 3.82
C THR A 224 0.32 -1.93 4.86
N CYS A 225 1.64 -2.08 4.69
CA CYS A 225 2.47 -2.76 5.68
C CYS A 225 2.46 -2.03 7.04
N CYS A 226 2.43 -0.70 7.07
CA CYS A 226 2.29 0.06 8.32
C CYS A 226 0.95 -0.22 9.01
N VAL A 227 -0.16 -0.19 8.25
CA VAL A 227 -1.51 -0.55 8.73
C VAL A 227 -1.51 -1.94 9.36
N TYR A 228 -0.84 -2.91 8.73
CA TYR A 228 -0.75 -4.28 9.26
C TYR A 228 0.05 -4.36 10.56
N VAL A 229 1.16 -3.62 10.69
CA VAL A 229 1.94 -3.56 11.94
C VAL A 229 1.08 -3.03 13.09
N VAL A 230 0.39 -1.89 12.88
CA VAL A 230 -0.50 -1.29 13.88
C VAL A 230 -1.65 -2.25 14.22
N PHE A 231 -2.28 -2.85 13.21
CA PHE A 231 -3.38 -3.79 13.42
C PHE A 231 -2.96 -5.00 14.27
N VAL A 232 -1.85 -5.66 13.90
CA VAL A 232 -1.38 -6.86 14.59
C VAL A 232 -1.01 -6.52 16.03
N ALA A 233 -0.28 -5.42 16.24
CA ALA A 233 0.11 -4.97 17.56
C ALA A 233 -1.11 -4.64 18.44
N SER A 234 -2.10 -3.90 17.91
CA SER A 234 -3.29 -3.49 18.66
C SER A 234 -4.16 -4.69 19.08
N ASN A 235 -4.32 -5.69 18.20
CA ASN A 235 -5.11 -6.88 18.54
C ASN A 235 -4.40 -7.77 19.57
N ILE A 236 -3.06 -7.91 19.49
CA ILE A 236 -2.30 -8.63 20.52
C ILE A 236 -2.33 -7.86 21.84
N GLN A 237 -2.18 -6.53 21.79
CA GLN A 237 -2.25 -5.66 22.96
C GLN A 237 -3.59 -5.80 23.69
N SER A 238 -4.73 -5.77 22.98
CA SER A 238 -6.07 -5.89 23.59
C SER A 238 -6.17 -7.14 24.47
N VAL A 239 -5.74 -8.29 23.93
CA VAL A 239 -5.79 -9.57 24.63
C VAL A 239 -4.77 -9.64 25.77
N VAL A 240 -3.53 -9.21 25.54
CA VAL A 240 -2.48 -9.30 26.56
C VAL A 240 -2.73 -8.35 27.72
N ASN A 241 -3.14 -7.11 27.47
CA ASN A 241 -3.46 -6.15 28.52
C ASN A 241 -4.65 -6.63 29.36
N TYR A 242 -5.63 -7.30 28.75
CA TYR A 242 -6.72 -7.95 29.49
C TYR A 242 -6.22 -9.05 30.44
N HIS A 243 -5.35 -9.96 30.00
CA HIS A 243 -4.90 -11.07 30.86
C HIS A 243 -3.85 -10.67 31.89
N THR A 244 -2.97 -9.73 31.54
CA THR A 244 -1.88 -9.28 32.43
C THR A 244 -2.30 -8.17 33.38
N GLN A 245 -3.42 -7.48 33.09
CA GLN A 245 -3.87 -6.28 33.81
C GLN A 245 -2.83 -5.15 33.82
N VAL A 246 -1.88 -5.17 32.87
CA VAL A 246 -0.87 -4.13 32.68
C VAL A 246 -1.19 -3.38 31.41
N ASN A 247 -1.43 -2.07 31.51
CA ASN A 247 -1.67 -1.23 30.34
C ASN A 247 -0.34 -0.90 29.63
N THR A 248 0.08 -1.80 28.75
CA THR A 248 1.31 -1.65 27.96
C THR A 248 0.99 -0.93 26.66
N ASP A 249 1.86 -0.01 26.25
CA ASP A 249 1.69 0.80 25.04
C ASP A 249 1.82 -0.04 23.75
N VAL A 250 1.09 0.34 22.70
CA VAL A 250 1.02 -0.45 21.44
C VAL A 250 2.37 -0.50 20.74
N GLN A 251 3.21 0.54 20.90
CA GLN A 251 4.58 0.62 20.39
C GLN A 251 5.46 -0.52 20.92
N ILE A 252 5.23 -0.97 22.16
CA ILE A 252 5.99 -2.09 22.74
C ILE A 252 5.58 -3.40 22.06
N PHE A 253 4.29 -3.60 21.79
CA PHE A 253 3.83 -4.75 21.01
C PHE A 253 4.34 -4.72 19.57
N MET A 254 4.43 -3.53 18.95
CA MET A 254 5.08 -3.36 17.64
C MET A 254 6.54 -3.80 17.68
N LEU A 255 7.27 -3.51 18.77
CA LEU A 255 8.66 -3.95 18.96
C LEU A 255 8.76 -5.47 19.12
N TYR A 256 7.83 -6.11 19.84
CA TYR A 256 7.81 -7.57 20.00
C TYR A 256 7.58 -8.30 18.67
N ILE A 257 6.71 -7.79 17.80
CA ILE A 257 6.46 -8.41 16.49
C ILE A 257 7.54 -8.07 15.45
N LEU A 258 8.37 -7.05 15.67
CA LEU A 258 9.38 -6.59 14.71
C LEU A 258 10.37 -7.70 14.31
N LEU A 259 10.95 -8.39 15.30
CA LEU A 259 11.92 -9.46 15.01
C LEU A 259 11.26 -10.62 14.22
N PRO A 260 10.10 -11.15 14.63
CA PRO A 260 9.33 -12.10 13.81
C PRO A 260 9.03 -11.59 12.39
N LEU A 261 8.67 -10.31 12.21
CA LEU A 261 8.40 -9.72 10.89
C LEU A 261 9.64 -9.70 10.00
N ILE A 262 10.80 -9.33 10.54
CA ILE A 262 12.08 -9.36 9.81
C ILE A 262 12.37 -10.79 9.34
N LEU A 263 12.27 -11.77 10.24
CA LEU A 263 12.51 -13.18 9.92
C LEU A 263 11.53 -13.70 8.87
N LEU A 264 10.25 -13.34 8.96
CA LEU A 264 9.25 -13.71 7.97
C LEU A 264 9.58 -13.14 6.58
N ASN A 265 10.09 -11.91 6.52
CA ASN A 265 10.48 -11.26 5.26
C ASN A 265 11.78 -11.79 4.66
N TYR A 266 12.53 -12.62 5.37
CA TYR A 266 13.68 -13.33 4.81
C TYR A 266 13.26 -14.49 3.89
N VAL A 267 11.98 -14.85 3.85
CA VAL A 267 11.45 -15.81 2.88
C VAL A 267 11.43 -15.19 1.48
N ARG A 268 12.45 -15.52 0.68
CA ARG A 268 12.65 -14.96 -0.67
C ARG A 268 11.74 -15.56 -1.74
N ASN A 269 11.26 -16.77 -1.52
CA ASN A 269 10.46 -17.50 -2.48
C ASN A 269 9.00 -17.58 -2.00
N LEU A 270 8.13 -16.83 -2.67
CA LEU A 270 6.69 -16.78 -2.39
C LEU A 270 6.02 -18.16 -2.38
N LYS A 271 6.59 -19.16 -3.07
CA LYS A 271 6.07 -20.53 -3.04
C LYS A 271 6.05 -21.13 -1.63
N TYR A 272 7.00 -20.75 -0.77
CA TYR A 272 7.00 -21.19 0.63
C TYR A 272 5.95 -20.47 1.48
N LEU A 273 5.56 -19.24 1.11
CA LEU A 273 4.49 -18.49 1.78
C LEU A 273 3.10 -18.92 1.31
N ALA A 274 2.97 -19.52 0.12
CA ALA A 274 1.69 -19.94 -0.45
C ALA A 274 0.83 -20.83 0.49
N PRO A 275 1.33 -21.92 1.11
CA PRO A 275 0.51 -22.74 2.01
C PRO A 275 0.07 -21.99 3.27
N PHE A 276 0.95 -21.18 3.86
CA PHE A 276 0.61 -20.31 5.01
C PHE A 276 -0.44 -19.27 4.63
N SER A 277 -0.35 -18.75 3.41
CA SER A 277 -1.30 -17.79 2.88
C SER A 277 -2.68 -18.40 2.63
N THR A 278 -2.75 -19.67 2.23
CA THR A 278 -4.03 -20.40 2.15
C THR A 278 -4.62 -20.63 3.54
N LEU A 279 -3.80 -21.01 4.53
CA LEU A 279 -4.24 -21.15 5.91
C LEU A 279 -4.73 -19.81 6.48
N ALA A 280 -3.99 -18.71 6.25
CA ALA A 280 -4.36 -17.36 6.66
C ALA A 280 -5.73 -16.95 6.09
N ASN A 281 -6.05 -17.34 4.86
CA ASN A 281 -7.38 -17.10 4.29
C ASN A 281 -8.48 -17.83 5.05
N ILE A 282 -8.27 -19.10 5.40
CA ILE A 282 -9.26 -19.88 6.17
C ILE A 282 -9.47 -19.22 7.54
N ILE A 283 -8.37 -18.85 8.21
CA ILE A 283 -8.39 -18.13 9.48
C ILE A 283 -9.16 -16.80 9.34
N THR A 284 -8.95 -16.07 8.25
CA THR A 284 -9.65 -14.80 7.96
C THR A 284 -11.15 -14.99 7.79
N ILE A 285 -11.57 -15.98 6.99
CA ILE A 285 -13.00 -16.29 6.76
C ILE A 285 -13.66 -16.72 8.07
N THR A 286 -13.01 -17.59 8.85
CA THR A 286 -13.51 -18.02 10.16
C THR A 286 -13.60 -16.83 11.12
N GLY A 287 -12.57 -15.99 11.18
CA GLY A 287 -12.55 -14.77 11.99
C GLY A 287 -13.71 -13.83 11.65
N PHE A 288 -13.91 -13.52 10.36
CA PHE A 288 -15.05 -12.69 9.92
C PHE A 288 -16.40 -13.32 10.25
N THR A 289 -16.54 -14.64 10.13
CA THR A 289 -17.79 -15.33 10.47
C THR A 289 -18.13 -15.18 11.96
N ILE A 290 -17.13 -15.31 12.84
CA ILE A 290 -17.31 -15.14 14.28
C ILE A 290 -17.53 -13.65 14.62
N THR A 291 -16.85 -12.72 13.95
CA THR A 291 -17.11 -11.27 14.10
C THR A 291 -18.57 -10.95 13.75
N LEU A 292 -19.10 -11.49 12.64
CA LEU A 292 -20.51 -11.32 12.27
C LEU A 292 -21.46 -11.93 13.31
N TYR A 293 -21.09 -13.07 13.91
CA TYR A 293 -21.85 -13.63 15.02
C TYR A 293 -21.96 -12.64 16.19
N TYR A 294 -20.85 -12.03 16.62
CA TYR A 294 -20.89 -11.03 17.71
C TYR A 294 -21.69 -9.79 17.36
N ILE A 295 -21.61 -9.32 16.11
CA ILE A 295 -22.39 -8.17 15.65
C ILE A 295 -23.90 -8.44 15.73
N LEU A 296 -24.33 -9.68 15.45
CA LEU A 296 -25.76 -10.03 15.35
C LEU A 296 -26.33 -10.66 16.63
N ARG A 297 -25.49 -11.10 17.57
CA ARG A 297 -25.89 -11.88 18.75
C ARG A 297 -26.87 -11.14 19.66
N ASP A 298 -26.58 -9.89 19.99
CA ASP A 298 -27.32 -9.13 21.02
C ASP A 298 -28.53 -8.37 20.45
N GLY A 299 -28.86 -8.63 19.18
CA GLY A 299 -29.83 -7.84 18.42
C GLY A 299 -29.23 -6.52 17.93
N LEU A 300 -29.72 -6.02 16.80
CA LEU A 300 -29.27 -4.76 16.23
C LEU A 300 -30.11 -3.59 16.77
N PRO A 301 -29.50 -2.47 17.18
CA PRO A 301 -30.20 -1.22 17.44
C PRO A 301 -31.00 -0.75 16.23
N GLU A 302 -32.04 0.06 16.45
CA GLU A 302 -32.78 0.65 15.34
C GLU A 302 -31.86 1.58 14.53
N ALA A 303 -31.95 1.51 13.20
CA ALA A 303 -31.16 2.38 12.33
C ALA A 303 -31.48 3.88 12.51
N ALA A 304 -32.65 4.20 13.08
CA ALA A 304 -33.06 5.55 13.44
C ALA A 304 -32.23 6.13 14.60
N ASP A 305 -31.65 5.27 15.45
CA ASP A 305 -30.82 5.68 16.59
C ASP A 305 -29.38 6.03 16.18
N ARG A 306 -29.04 5.85 14.90
CA ARG A 306 -27.72 6.15 14.33
C ARG A 306 -27.80 7.32 13.36
N HIS A 307 -26.76 8.13 13.31
CA HIS A 307 -26.75 9.27 12.39
C HIS A 307 -26.80 8.81 10.93
N MET A 308 -27.79 9.33 10.23
CA MET A 308 -28.02 9.06 8.81
C MET A 308 -26.90 9.65 7.95
N PHE A 309 -26.42 10.83 8.34
CA PHE A 309 -25.37 11.59 7.67
C PHE A 309 -24.29 11.93 8.69
N GLY A 310 -23.03 11.69 8.30
CA GLY A 310 -21.85 12.04 9.07
C GLY A 310 -21.44 13.50 8.87
N THR A 311 -20.26 13.83 9.38
CA THR A 311 -19.73 15.18 9.28
C THR A 311 -19.11 15.45 7.91
N LEU A 312 -19.05 16.71 7.50
CA LEU A 312 -18.40 17.10 6.24
C LEU A 312 -16.90 16.73 6.24
N GLU A 313 -16.26 16.75 7.41
CA GLU A 313 -14.87 16.33 7.59
C GLU A 313 -14.71 14.79 7.58
N GLY A 314 -15.73 14.03 7.97
CA GLY A 314 -15.71 12.57 7.95
C GLY A 314 -15.86 11.97 6.55
N ILE A 315 -16.50 12.67 5.60
CA ILE A 315 -16.71 12.16 4.24
C ILE A 315 -15.38 11.86 3.51
N PRO A 316 -14.36 12.75 3.54
CA PRO A 316 -13.06 12.42 2.95
C PRO A 316 -12.32 11.27 3.62
N LEU A 317 -12.45 11.11 4.95
CA LEU A 317 -11.90 9.96 5.67
C LEU A 317 -12.56 8.65 5.22
N PHE A 318 -13.90 8.65 5.14
CA PHE A 318 -14.67 7.56 4.59
C PHE A 318 -14.25 7.22 3.16
N PHE A 319 -14.12 8.21 2.28
CA PHE A 319 -13.68 8.01 0.91
C PHE A 319 -12.30 7.30 0.85
N GLY A 320 -11.34 7.76 1.66
CA GLY A 320 -10.03 7.13 1.76
C GLY A 320 -10.12 5.67 2.23
N THR A 321 -10.86 5.41 3.31
CA THR A 321 -11.05 4.06 3.83
C THR A 321 -11.73 3.13 2.84
N VAL A 322 -12.77 3.58 2.15
CA VAL A 322 -13.48 2.77 1.16
C VAL A 322 -12.58 2.47 -0.05
N LEU A 323 -11.80 3.44 -0.54
CA LEU A 323 -10.82 3.16 -1.60
C LEU A 323 -9.78 2.15 -1.13
N PHE A 324 -9.21 2.32 0.05
CA PHE A 324 -8.25 1.38 0.63
C PHE A 324 -8.82 -0.03 0.76
N ALA A 325 -10.08 -0.15 1.16
CA ALA A 325 -10.72 -1.43 1.29
C ALA A 325 -10.97 -2.08 -0.09
N LEU A 326 -11.58 -1.35 -1.02
CA LEU A 326 -12.09 -1.94 -2.27
C LEU A 326 -11.01 -2.14 -3.34
N GLU A 327 -9.89 -1.44 -3.27
CA GLU A 327 -8.93 -1.37 -4.36
C GLU A 327 -7.73 -2.31 -4.16
N ALA A 328 -7.63 -3.33 -5.00
CA ALA A 328 -6.51 -4.28 -5.02
C ALA A 328 -5.58 -4.08 -6.23
N ILE A 329 -5.31 -2.82 -6.60
CA ILE A 329 -4.65 -2.45 -7.87
C ILE A 329 -3.30 -3.17 -8.13
N GLY A 330 -2.55 -3.47 -7.07
CA GLY A 330 -1.25 -4.16 -7.16
C GLY A 330 -1.32 -5.61 -7.66
N VAL A 331 -2.47 -6.28 -7.54
CA VAL A 331 -2.62 -7.70 -7.93
C VAL A 331 -3.47 -7.91 -9.17
N ILE A 332 -4.27 -6.92 -9.58
CA ILE A 332 -5.22 -7.04 -10.70
C ILE A 332 -4.53 -7.39 -12.02
N MET A 333 -3.53 -6.60 -12.43
CA MET A 333 -2.82 -6.81 -13.69
C MET A 333 -2.04 -8.13 -13.70
N PRO A 334 -1.28 -8.48 -12.63
CA PRO A 334 -0.68 -9.81 -12.53
C PRO A 334 -1.70 -10.95 -12.60
N LEU A 335 -2.87 -10.82 -11.98
CA LEU A 335 -3.89 -11.86 -12.00
C LEU A 335 -4.44 -12.08 -13.40
N GLU A 336 -4.86 -11.02 -14.08
CA GLU A 336 -5.33 -11.07 -15.47
C GLU A 336 -4.27 -11.68 -16.41
N ASN A 337 -3.02 -11.25 -16.27
CA ASN A 337 -1.89 -11.73 -17.09
C ASN A 337 -1.58 -13.22 -16.89
N ASN A 338 -1.95 -13.81 -15.75
CA ASN A 338 -1.70 -15.22 -15.42
C ASN A 338 -2.95 -16.11 -15.54
N MET A 339 -4.06 -15.62 -16.12
CA MET A 339 -5.26 -16.42 -16.33
C MET A 339 -5.11 -17.41 -17.49
N LYS A 340 -5.73 -18.58 -17.36
CA LYS A 340 -5.93 -19.52 -18.48
C LYS A 340 -6.83 -18.93 -19.56
N THR A 341 -7.85 -18.17 -19.17
CA THR A 341 -8.87 -17.59 -20.05
C THR A 341 -9.02 -16.08 -19.78
N PRO A 342 -8.04 -15.25 -20.21
CA PRO A 342 -8.01 -13.82 -19.88
C PRO A 342 -9.21 -13.03 -20.44
N VAL A 343 -9.78 -13.47 -21.58
CA VAL A 343 -11.02 -12.90 -22.14
C VAL A 343 -12.20 -12.95 -21.14
N SER A 344 -12.22 -13.94 -20.24
CA SER A 344 -13.26 -14.07 -19.21
C SER A 344 -13.10 -13.09 -18.04
N PHE A 345 -12.04 -12.28 -18.00
CA PHE A 345 -11.79 -11.33 -16.92
C PHE A 345 -12.78 -10.14 -16.94
N GLY A 346 -12.90 -9.46 -18.09
CA GLY A 346 -13.55 -8.15 -18.26
C GLY A 346 -15.01 -8.13 -18.73
N GLY A 347 -15.68 -9.27 -18.85
CA GLY A 347 -17.09 -9.32 -19.29
C GLY A 347 -18.10 -8.78 -18.26
N ALA A 348 -19.35 -8.57 -18.67
CA ALA A 348 -20.45 -8.15 -17.77
C ALA A 348 -20.66 -9.15 -16.61
N THR A 349 -20.53 -10.43 -16.89
CA THR A 349 -20.44 -11.53 -15.92
C THR A 349 -19.02 -12.10 -15.88
N GLY A 350 -18.01 -11.25 -16.05
CA GLY A 350 -16.61 -11.63 -15.99
C GLY A 350 -16.15 -11.94 -14.56
N VAL A 351 -14.95 -12.48 -14.43
CA VAL A 351 -14.33 -12.76 -13.11
C VAL A 351 -14.27 -11.49 -12.26
N LEU A 352 -13.87 -10.35 -12.85
CA LEU A 352 -13.77 -9.09 -12.13
C LEU A 352 -15.12 -8.63 -11.56
N ASN A 353 -16.18 -8.61 -12.36
CA ASN A 353 -17.49 -8.13 -11.92
C ASN A 353 -18.08 -9.01 -10.81
N ARG A 354 -17.97 -10.35 -10.94
CA ARG A 354 -18.43 -11.25 -9.87
C ARG A 354 -17.65 -11.02 -8.57
N SER A 355 -16.33 -10.89 -8.64
CA SER A 355 -15.50 -10.56 -7.47
C SER A 355 -15.93 -9.24 -6.83
N MET A 356 -16.03 -8.16 -7.62
CA MET A 356 -16.35 -6.83 -7.09
C MET A 356 -17.74 -6.76 -6.47
N VAL A 357 -18.75 -7.39 -7.08
CA VAL A 357 -20.11 -7.47 -6.48
C VAL A 357 -20.07 -8.15 -5.12
N ILE A 358 -19.36 -9.28 -5.00
CA ILE A 358 -19.22 -9.99 -3.72
C ILE A 358 -18.50 -9.12 -2.69
N ILE A 359 -17.40 -8.47 -3.08
CA ILE A 359 -16.61 -7.58 -2.21
C ILE A 359 -17.48 -6.43 -1.69
N ILE A 360 -18.17 -5.73 -2.58
CA ILE A 360 -19.03 -4.57 -2.24
C ILE A 360 -20.14 -5.01 -1.27
N ILE A 361 -20.83 -6.13 -1.52
CA ILE A 361 -21.88 -6.63 -0.64
C ILE A 361 -21.33 -6.94 0.75
N ILE A 362 -20.21 -7.64 0.83
CA ILE A 362 -19.58 -7.99 2.12
C ILE A 362 -19.17 -6.72 2.87
N TYR A 363 -18.66 -5.71 2.18
CA TYR A 363 -18.16 -4.47 2.82
C TYR A 363 -19.28 -3.57 3.27
N MET A 364 -20.33 -3.43 2.45
CA MET A 364 -21.56 -2.75 2.85
C MET A 364 -22.19 -3.47 4.03
N GLY A 365 -22.26 -4.81 3.99
CA GLY A 365 -22.79 -5.62 5.09
C GLY A 365 -22.03 -5.42 6.39
N LEU A 366 -20.71 -5.62 6.38
CA LEU A 366 -19.91 -5.48 7.59
C LEU A 366 -19.85 -4.02 8.08
N GLY A 367 -19.71 -3.06 7.17
CA GLY A 367 -19.71 -1.63 7.48
C GLY A 367 -21.02 -1.17 8.10
N PHE A 368 -22.15 -1.51 7.47
CA PHE A 368 -23.48 -1.14 7.95
C PHE A 368 -23.82 -1.84 9.28
N LEU A 369 -23.71 -3.16 9.35
CA LEU A 369 -24.08 -3.92 10.55
C LEU A 369 -23.16 -3.59 11.71
N GLY A 370 -21.85 -3.46 11.47
CA GLY A 370 -20.89 -3.06 12.51
C GLY A 370 -21.17 -1.65 13.02
N PHE A 371 -21.46 -0.70 12.12
CA PHE A 371 -21.80 0.66 12.54
C PHE A 371 -23.15 0.74 13.26
N LEU A 372 -24.15 -0.05 12.86
CA LEU A 372 -25.41 -0.15 13.62
C LEU A 372 -25.16 -0.64 15.04
N GLN A 373 -24.33 -1.67 15.20
CA GLN A 373 -24.05 -2.24 16.51
C GLN A 373 -23.25 -1.28 17.40
N TYR A 374 -22.15 -0.72 16.90
CA TYR A 374 -21.19 0.02 17.74
C TYR A 374 -21.35 1.55 17.65
N GLY A 375 -22.02 2.08 16.62
CA GLY A 375 -22.26 3.52 16.44
C GLY A 375 -20.97 4.35 16.52
N ASP A 376 -20.99 5.41 17.32
CA ASP A 376 -19.83 6.29 17.54
C ASP A 376 -18.66 5.63 18.27
N GLN A 377 -18.88 4.48 18.91
CA GLN A 377 -17.82 3.70 19.55
C GLN A 377 -17.05 2.80 18.56
N SER A 378 -17.45 2.78 17.28
CA SER A 378 -16.70 2.06 16.23
C SER A 378 -15.23 2.49 16.26
N ALA A 379 -14.34 1.55 16.55
CA ALA A 379 -12.90 1.74 16.57
C ALA A 379 -12.32 1.55 15.17
N GLY A 380 -11.05 1.94 14.95
CA GLY A 380 -10.38 1.83 13.65
C GLY A 380 -10.35 0.40 13.06
N SER A 381 -10.63 -0.62 13.87
CA SER A 381 -10.97 -1.97 13.44
C SER A 381 -12.10 -2.52 14.31
N ILE A 382 -13.08 -3.17 13.68
CA ILE A 382 -14.18 -3.88 14.34
C ILE A 382 -13.72 -4.97 15.32
N THR A 383 -12.51 -5.50 15.14
CA THR A 383 -11.94 -6.50 16.07
C THR A 383 -11.67 -5.92 17.46
N LEU A 384 -11.39 -4.62 17.54
CA LEU A 384 -11.16 -3.91 18.80
C LEU A 384 -12.47 -3.51 19.48
N ASN A 385 -13.62 -3.72 18.83
CA ASN A 385 -14.94 -3.52 19.42
C ASN A 385 -15.54 -4.81 20.01
N LEU A 386 -14.91 -5.96 19.77
CA LEU A 386 -15.36 -7.23 20.33
C LEU A 386 -15.13 -7.26 21.84
N PRO A 387 -15.97 -7.98 22.61
CA PRO A 387 -15.85 -8.01 24.07
C PRO A 387 -14.54 -8.68 24.48
N ASP A 388 -13.64 -7.93 25.14
CA ASP A 388 -12.35 -8.46 25.60
C ASP A 388 -12.50 -9.48 26.75
N THR A 389 -13.69 -9.69 27.30
CA THR A 389 -13.93 -10.68 28.37
C THR A 389 -14.16 -12.10 27.85
N GLU A 390 -14.62 -12.25 26.61
CA GLU A 390 -15.00 -13.55 26.05
C GLU A 390 -13.85 -14.19 25.26
N ILE A 391 -13.51 -15.45 25.59
CA ILE A 391 -12.40 -16.18 24.95
C ILE A 391 -12.61 -16.32 23.43
N LEU A 392 -13.85 -16.45 22.98
CA LEU A 392 -14.16 -16.53 21.55
C LEU A 392 -13.91 -15.20 20.81
N ALA A 393 -14.08 -14.05 21.47
CA ALA A 393 -13.77 -12.75 20.89
C ALA A 393 -12.25 -12.51 20.84
N GLN A 394 -11.57 -12.82 21.94
CA GLN A 394 -10.10 -12.78 22.00
C GLN A 394 -9.45 -13.70 20.96
N SER A 395 -10.03 -14.89 20.73
CA SER A 395 -9.50 -15.81 19.72
C SER A 395 -9.61 -15.22 18.32
N VAL A 396 -10.67 -14.49 17.99
CA VAL A 396 -10.81 -13.77 16.71
C VAL A 396 -9.76 -12.69 16.55
N GLN A 397 -9.52 -11.88 17.59
CA GLN A 397 -8.46 -10.85 17.57
C GLN A 397 -7.09 -11.49 17.26
N LEU A 398 -6.73 -12.59 17.94
CA LEU A 398 -5.46 -13.30 17.70
C LEU A 398 -5.41 -14.02 16.35
N MET A 399 -6.52 -14.63 15.91
CA MET A 399 -6.64 -15.29 14.61
C MET A 399 -6.42 -14.30 13.47
N LEU A 400 -7.12 -13.15 13.49
CA LEU A 400 -6.98 -12.12 12.47
C LEU A 400 -5.61 -11.44 12.54
N ALA A 401 -5.06 -11.22 13.75
CA ALA A 401 -3.68 -10.77 13.90
C ALA A 401 -2.68 -11.73 13.23
N LEU A 402 -2.82 -13.04 13.45
CA LEU A 402 -1.97 -14.04 12.83
C LEU A 402 -2.13 -14.08 11.30
N ALA A 403 -3.36 -14.00 10.79
CA ALA A 403 -3.63 -14.01 9.35
C ALA A 403 -3.02 -12.78 8.66
N ILE A 404 -3.16 -11.59 9.26
CA ILE A 404 -2.60 -10.34 8.74
C ILE A 404 -1.08 -10.30 8.89
N PHE A 405 -0.53 -10.86 9.96
CA PHE A 405 0.91 -11.04 10.13
C PHE A 405 1.52 -11.88 8.99
N ILE A 406 0.87 -12.96 8.58
CA ILE A 406 1.31 -13.76 7.41
C ILE A 406 1.14 -12.95 6.12
N THR A 407 0.05 -12.20 5.98
CA THR A 407 -0.26 -11.38 4.80
C THR A 407 0.73 -10.23 4.62
N TYR A 408 1.29 -9.70 5.71
CA TYR A 408 2.35 -8.69 5.68
C TYR A 408 3.52 -9.10 4.79
N ALA A 409 3.99 -10.34 4.85
CA ALA A 409 5.12 -10.78 4.03
C ALA A 409 4.81 -10.78 2.53
N LEU A 410 3.55 -11.03 2.16
CA LEU A 410 3.10 -10.97 0.76
C LEU A 410 2.99 -9.52 0.30
N GLN A 411 2.52 -8.62 1.17
CA GLN A 411 2.43 -7.21 0.86
C GLN A 411 3.84 -6.61 0.73
N CYS A 412 4.71 -6.83 1.71
CA CYS A 412 6.08 -6.34 1.68
C CYS A 412 6.89 -6.90 0.49
N TYR A 413 6.55 -8.09 -0.02
CA TYR A 413 7.18 -8.65 -1.23
C TYR A 413 7.09 -7.71 -2.43
N VAL A 414 5.96 -7.03 -2.65
CA VAL A 414 5.82 -6.09 -3.77
C VAL A 414 6.71 -4.86 -3.57
N SER A 415 6.82 -4.35 -2.34
CA SER A 415 7.78 -3.26 -2.01
C SER A 415 9.23 -3.70 -2.27
N ILE A 416 9.58 -4.92 -1.86
CA ILE A 416 10.90 -5.51 -2.11
C ILE A 416 11.13 -5.69 -3.61
N GLU A 417 10.12 -6.13 -4.37
CA GLU A 417 10.24 -6.30 -5.80
C GLU A 417 10.54 -4.98 -6.50
N ILE A 418 9.83 -3.91 -6.14
CA ILE A 418 10.08 -2.57 -6.69
C ILE A 418 11.49 -2.10 -6.32
N VAL A 419 11.84 -2.05 -5.03
CA VAL A 419 13.13 -1.48 -4.58
C VAL A 419 14.30 -2.36 -5.01
N TRP A 420 14.26 -3.66 -4.67
CA TRP A 420 15.36 -4.57 -4.92
C TRP A 420 15.42 -5.03 -6.37
N ASN A 421 14.37 -5.61 -6.93
CA ASN A 421 14.48 -6.25 -8.25
C ASN A 421 14.50 -5.24 -9.39
N ILE A 422 13.70 -4.17 -9.31
CA ILE A 422 13.62 -3.17 -10.39
C ILE A 422 14.78 -2.15 -10.29
N TYR A 423 15.05 -1.59 -9.11
CA TYR A 423 15.98 -0.47 -8.99
C TYR A 423 17.39 -0.85 -8.52
N LEU A 424 17.56 -1.65 -7.46
CA LEU A 424 18.89 -1.88 -6.87
C LEU A 424 19.66 -3.04 -7.52
N SER A 425 19.02 -4.19 -7.71
CA SER A 425 19.68 -5.43 -8.17
C SER A 425 20.38 -5.31 -9.52
N PRO A 426 19.90 -4.53 -10.52
CA PRO A 426 20.63 -4.35 -11.78
C PRO A 426 21.97 -3.64 -11.62
N HIS A 427 22.14 -2.83 -10.57
CA HIS A 427 23.35 -2.08 -10.29
C HIS A 427 24.38 -2.88 -9.45
N VAL A 428 23.94 -3.97 -8.80
CA VAL A 428 24.81 -4.82 -7.97
C VAL A 428 25.52 -5.88 -8.82
N LYS A 429 26.72 -5.57 -9.29
CA LYS A 429 27.54 -6.47 -10.14
C LYS A 429 28.18 -7.63 -9.38
N SER A 430 28.42 -7.49 -8.07
CA SER A 430 29.10 -8.53 -7.28
C SER A 430 28.14 -9.62 -6.81
N LYS A 431 28.33 -10.85 -7.33
CA LYS A 431 27.50 -12.02 -7.01
C LYS A 431 27.53 -12.40 -5.53
N GLY A 432 28.67 -12.22 -4.85
CA GLY A 432 28.84 -12.57 -3.43
C GLY A 432 28.05 -11.66 -2.49
N TYR A 433 28.05 -10.35 -2.75
CA TYR A 433 27.33 -9.38 -1.90
C TYR A 433 25.85 -9.23 -2.26
N ARG A 434 25.41 -9.71 -3.43
CA ARG A 434 24.02 -9.56 -3.89
C ARG A 434 23.00 -10.12 -2.90
N ILE A 435 23.29 -11.27 -2.29
CA ILE A 435 22.40 -11.89 -1.29
C ILE A 435 22.38 -11.05 -0.01
N THR A 436 23.54 -10.59 0.47
CA THR A 436 23.65 -9.75 1.66
C THR A 436 22.91 -8.43 1.49
N PHE A 437 23.06 -7.76 0.35
CA PHE A 437 22.33 -6.54 0.05
C PHE A 437 20.82 -6.77 -0.07
N GLU A 438 20.39 -7.91 -0.62
CA GLU A 438 18.96 -8.24 -0.65
C GLU A 438 18.38 -8.34 0.76
N PHE A 439 19.06 -9.06 1.67
CA PHE A 439 18.62 -9.15 3.06
C PHE A 439 18.66 -7.80 3.77
N LEU A 440 19.69 -6.99 3.53
CA LEU A 440 19.78 -5.64 4.08
C LEU A 440 18.59 -4.77 3.64
N VAL A 441 18.25 -4.77 2.34
CA VAL A 441 17.11 -4.01 1.82
C VAL A 441 15.79 -4.50 2.43
N ARG A 442 15.60 -5.82 2.55
CA ARG A 442 14.42 -6.39 3.21
C ARG A 442 14.31 -5.90 4.66
N THR A 443 15.38 -5.95 5.43
CA THR A 443 15.40 -5.47 6.83
C THR A 443 15.13 -3.98 6.91
N LEU A 444 15.76 -3.16 6.06
CA LEU A 444 15.54 -1.71 6.02
C LEU A 444 14.09 -1.35 5.67
N LEU A 445 13.44 -2.10 4.77
CA LEU A 445 12.03 -1.90 4.45
C LEU A 445 11.11 -2.23 5.63
N VAL A 446 11.36 -3.33 6.34
CA VAL A 446 10.59 -3.68 7.54
C VAL A 446 10.80 -2.61 8.63
N LEU A 447 12.04 -2.18 8.87
CA LEU A 447 12.36 -1.10 9.79
C LEU A 447 11.67 0.22 9.41
N LEU A 448 11.65 0.58 8.13
CA LEU A 448 10.93 1.75 7.63
C LEU A 448 9.43 1.67 7.97
N THR A 449 8.78 0.52 7.69
CA THR A 449 7.35 0.35 8.00
C THR A 449 7.07 0.41 9.50
N PHE A 450 7.98 -0.13 10.32
CA PHE A 450 7.87 -0.07 11.77
C PHE A 450 8.02 1.35 12.29
N LEU A 451 9.02 2.11 11.82
CA LEU A 451 9.24 3.50 12.25
C LEU A 451 8.06 4.40 11.87
N LEU A 452 7.51 4.22 10.66
CA LEU A 452 6.33 4.95 10.23
C LEU A 452 5.12 4.58 11.10
N ALA A 453 4.86 3.28 11.33
CA ALA A 453 3.78 2.81 12.18
C ALA A 453 3.90 3.29 13.63
N ALA A 454 5.10 3.32 14.19
CA ALA A 454 5.38 3.76 15.55
C ALA A 454 5.28 5.28 15.72
N ALA A 455 5.51 6.06 14.67
CA ALA A 455 5.39 7.52 14.72
C ALA A 455 3.93 7.98 14.87
N VAL A 456 2.97 7.24 14.32
CA VAL A 456 1.54 7.56 14.39
C VAL A 456 0.75 6.26 14.54
N PRO A 457 0.59 5.71 15.75
CA PRO A 457 -0.04 4.41 15.98
C PRO A 457 -1.58 4.43 15.81
N ASN A 458 -2.11 5.19 14.84
CA ASN A 458 -3.53 5.31 14.55
C ASN A 458 -3.87 4.56 13.26
N LEU A 459 -4.60 3.45 13.41
CA LEU A 459 -4.97 2.56 12.31
C LEU A 459 -5.86 3.24 11.25
N GLU A 460 -6.84 4.01 11.69
CA GLU A 460 -7.81 4.69 10.83
C GLU A 460 -7.13 5.72 9.92
N LEU A 461 -6.30 6.58 10.51
CA LEU A 461 -5.65 7.67 9.79
C LEU A 461 -4.72 7.14 8.69
N PHE A 462 -3.99 6.05 8.94
CA PHE A 462 -3.18 5.42 7.90
C PHE A 462 -4.02 4.84 6.76
N ILE A 463 -5.08 4.12 7.09
CA ILE A 463 -5.98 3.52 6.10
C ILE A 463 -6.56 4.63 5.19
N SER A 464 -7.09 5.69 5.80
CA SER A 464 -7.64 6.83 5.05
C SER A 464 -6.56 7.54 4.22
N LEU A 465 -5.39 7.82 4.79
CA LEU A 465 -4.31 8.55 4.10
C LEU A 465 -3.85 7.82 2.84
N PHE A 466 -3.49 6.53 2.94
CA PHE A 466 -2.99 5.78 1.79
C PHE A 466 -4.08 5.48 0.76
N GLY A 467 -5.33 5.31 1.22
CA GLY A 467 -6.48 5.23 0.33
C GLY A 467 -6.71 6.50 -0.47
N ALA A 468 -6.84 7.64 0.20
CA ALA A 468 -7.08 8.93 -0.44
C ALA A 468 -5.88 9.37 -1.30
N PHE A 469 -4.66 9.26 -0.80
CA PHE A 469 -3.47 9.74 -1.51
C PHE A 469 -3.07 8.82 -2.67
N CYS A 470 -2.80 7.54 -2.39
CA CYS A 470 -2.24 6.65 -3.41
C CYS A 470 -3.30 6.10 -4.35
N LEU A 471 -4.44 5.66 -3.83
CA LEU A 471 -5.44 4.96 -4.65
C LEU A 471 -6.34 5.90 -5.44
N SER A 472 -6.49 7.16 -5.05
CA SER A 472 -7.07 8.15 -5.96
C SER A 472 -6.22 8.32 -7.23
N ILE A 473 -4.89 8.30 -7.10
CA ILE A 473 -3.98 8.37 -8.26
C ILE A 473 -3.98 7.04 -9.02
N LEU A 474 -3.65 5.95 -8.34
CA LEU A 474 -3.46 4.63 -8.95
C LEU A 474 -4.76 3.96 -9.40
N GLY A 475 -5.84 4.11 -8.64
CA GLY A 475 -7.12 3.44 -8.89
C GLY A 475 -8.06 4.24 -9.78
N ILE A 476 -8.00 5.58 -9.76
CA ILE A 476 -8.98 6.43 -10.48
C ILE A 476 -8.31 7.30 -11.56
N VAL A 477 -7.36 8.16 -11.19
CA VAL A 477 -6.81 9.17 -12.11
C VAL A 477 -6.00 8.52 -13.22
N LEU A 478 -5.05 7.63 -12.88
CA LEU A 478 -4.16 7.02 -13.87
C LEU A 478 -4.88 6.14 -14.89
N PRO A 479 -5.82 5.23 -14.53
CA PRO A 479 -6.59 4.49 -15.53
C PRO A 479 -7.34 5.41 -16.49
N THR A 480 -7.81 6.56 -16.00
CA THR A 480 -8.49 7.58 -16.79
C THR A 480 -7.56 8.29 -17.77
N VAL A 481 -6.38 8.70 -17.31
CA VAL A 481 -5.35 9.28 -18.19
C VAL A 481 -4.89 8.27 -19.24
N ILE A 482 -4.70 7.01 -18.85
CA ILE A 482 -4.35 5.91 -19.77
C ILE A 482 -5.41 5.75 -20.86
N GLN A 483 -6.69 5.74 -20.51
CA GLN A 483 -7.75 5.61 -21.51
C GLN A 483 -7.79 6.80 -22.46
N MET A 484 -7.64 8.02 -21.95
CA MET A 484 -7.62 9.21 -22.81
C MET A 484 -6.43 9.20 -23.78
N ALA A 485 -5.25 8.79 -23.33
CA ALA A 485 -4.07 8.68 -24.19
C ALA A 485 -4.20 7.53 -25.20
N THR A 486 -4.82 6.41 -24.82
CA THR A 486 -4.95 5.21 -25.68
C THR A 486 -5.95 5.39 -26.81
N PHE A 487 -7.09 6.04 -26.53
CA PHE A 487 -8.22 6.19 -27.45
C PHE A 487 -8.39 7.63 -27.97
N GLU A 488 -7.28 8.33 -28.19
CA GLU A 488 -7.30 9.74 -28.57
C GLU A 488 -8.11 10.04 -29.84
N GLN A 489 -8.11 9.11 -30.81
CA GLN A 489 -8.81 9.28 -32.09
C GLN A 489 -10.34 9.20 -31.96
N ASP A 490 -10.85 8.63 -30.87
CA ASP A 490 -12.28 8.45 -30.61
C ASP A 490 -12.72 9.39 -29.47
N ARG A 491 -12.86 10.68 -29.85
CA ARG A 491 -13.26 11.79 -28.98
C ARG A 491 -14.78 11.94 -28.88
N SER A 492 -15.48 10.86 -28.52
CA SER A 492 -16.88 10.98 -28.13
C SER A 492 -17.03 11.95 -26.94
N GLY A 493 -17.92 12.94 -27.06
CA GLY A 493 -18.16 13.92 -25.99
C GLY A 493 -18.57 13.27 -24.66
N LEU A 494 -19.29 12.15 -24.71
CA LEU A 494 -19.65 11.36 -23.52
C LEU A 494 -18.44 10.73 -22.84
N ARG A 495 -17.48 10.23 -23.63
CA ARG A 495 -16.24 9.65 -23.08
C ARG A 495 -15.39 10.72 -22.41
N LEU A 496 -15.27 11.89 -23.04
CA LEU A 496 -14.55 13.02 -22.46
C LEU A 496 -15.21 13.47 -21.15
N ALA A 497 -16.53 13.69 -21.14
CA ALA A 497 -17.26 14.11 -19.94
C ALA A 497 -17.07 13.13 -18.77
N LYS A 498 -17.20 11.82 -19.02
CA LYS A 498 -16.97 10.78 -18.02
C LYS A 498 -15.53 10.77 -17.49
N ASN A 499 -14.54 10.91 -18.38
CA ASN A 499 -13.13 10.91 -17.99
C ASN A 499 -12.77 12.18 -17.19
N THR A 500 -13.31 13.33 -17.59
CA THR A 500 -13.20 14.56 -16.81
C THR A 500 -13.84 14.40 -15.42
N PHE A 501 -15.03 13.82 -15.33
CA PHE A 501 -15.68 13.53 -14.04
C PHE A 501 -14.80 12.66 -13.14
N LEU A 502 -14.26 11.55 -13.65
CA LEU A 502 -13.42 10.64 -12.86
C LEU A 502 -12.12 11.30 -12.38
N ILE A 503 -11.48 12.11 -13.21
CA ILE A 503 -10.28 12.86 -12.81
C ILE A 503 -10.62 13.86 -11.71
N VAL A 504 -11.68 14.65 -11.88
CA VAL A 504 -12.10 15.61 -10.85
C VAL A 504 -12.47 14.89 -9.56
N PHE A 505 -13.23 13.80 -9.63
CA PHE A 505 -13.61 13.01 -8.47
C PHE A 505 -12.40 12.45 -7.72
N GLY A 506 -11.45 11.85 -8.45
CA GLY A 506 -10.20 11.35 -7.86
C GLY A 506 -9.32 12.46 -7.28
N LEU A 507 -9.19 13.61 -7.94
CA LEU A 507 -8.40 14.73 -7.45
C LEU A 507 -9.03 15.41 -6.22
N VAL A 508 -10.35 15.58 -6.20
CA VAL A 508 -11.06 16.10 -5.02
C VAL A 508 -10.85 15.16 -3.85
N GLY A 509 -11.13 13.86 -4.03
CA GLY A 509 -10.94 12.86 -2.98
C GLY A 509 -9.49 12.78 -2.48
N LEU A 510 -8.52 12.90 -3.39
CA LEU A 510 -7.09 13.00 -3.02
C LEU A 510 -6.82 14.21 -2.15
N VAL A 511 -7.19 15.41 -2.60
CA VAL A 511 -6.85 16.65 -1.90
C VAL A 511 -7.56 16.71 -0.56
N THR A 512 -8.87 16.48 -0.53
CA THR A 512 -9.65 16.56 0.71
C THR A 512 -9.30 15.44 1.67
N GLY A 513 -9.18 14.19 1.20
CA GLY A 513 -8.89 13.05 2.06
C GLY A 513 -7.47 13.11 2.63
N THR A 514 -6.49 13.47 1.80
CA THR A 514 -5.10 13.63 2.27
C THR A 514 -4.97 14.80 3.23
N TYR A 515 -5.64 15.93 2.96
CA TYR A 515 -5.60 17.10 3.84
C TYR A 515 -6.16 16.78 5.23
N ILE A 516 -7.35 16.15 5.29
CA ILE A 516 -7.97 15.83 6.58
C ILE A 516 -7.16 14.78 7.33
N SER A 517 -6.72 13.70 6.67
CA SER A 517 -5.88 12.70 7.33
C SER A 517 -4.58 13.29 7.85
N ILE A 518 -3.90 14.17 7.10
CA ILE A 518 -2.68 14.83 7.60
C ILE A 518 -2.98 15.78 8.75
N LYS A 519 -4.05 16.58 8.67
CA LYS A 519 -4.48 17.49 9.75
C LYS A 519 -4.71 16.70 11.05
N ASP A 520 -5.39 15.57 10.97
CA ASP A 520 -5.71 14.74 12.13
C ASP A 520 -4.47 14.01 12.66
N ILE A 521 -3.56 13.56 11.77
CA ILE A 521 -2.25 13.00 12.18
C ILE A 521 -1.42 14.05 12.93
N ILE A 522 -1.37 15.28 12.42
CA ILE A 522 -0.66 16.39 13.06
C ILE A 522 -1.27 16.68 14.43
N HIS A 523 -2.61 16.75 14.51
CA HIS A 523 -3.30 16.98 15.77
C HIS A 523 -2.97 15.88 16.78
N GLU A 524 -3.09 14.61 16.40
CA GLU A 524 -2.75 13.45 17.22
C GLU A 524 -1.31 13.54 17.77
N PHE A 525 -0.36 13.89 16.92
CA PHE A 525 1.05 14.02 17.29
C PHE A 525 1.30 15.13 18.32
N PHE A 526 0.64 16.28 18.17
CA PHE A 526 0.83 17.43 19.06
C PHE A 526 0.00 17.38 20.35
N THR A 527 -1.11 16.64 20.39
CA THR A 527 -1.93 16.53 21.61
C THR A 527 -1.50 15.39 22.54
N HIS A 528 -0.97 14.28 22.02
CA HIS A 528 -0.57 13.13 22.86
C HIS A 528 0.89 13.15 23.33
N HIS A 529 1.73 14.06 22.81
CA HIS A 529 3.08 14.32 23.30
C HIS A 529 3.25 15.77 23.78
N PRO A 530 2.60 16.21 24.88
CA PRO A 530 3.01 17.44 25.53
C PRO A 530 4.42 17.24 26.10
N HIS A 531 5.36 18.05 25.60
CA HIS A 531 6.76 18.10 26.02
C HIS A 531 6.98 18.22 27.52
#